data_AF-A0A6A5UY40-F1
#
_entry.id   AF-A0A6A5UY40-F1
#
_cell.length_a   1.000
_cell.length_b   1.000
_cell.length_c   1.000
_cell.angle_alpha   90.00
_cell.angle_beta   90.00
_cell.angle_gamma   90.00
#
_symmetry.space_group_name_H-M   'P 1'
#
loop_
_entity.id
_entity.type
_entity.pdbx_description
1 polymer ?
#
loop_
_entity_poly.entity_id
_entity_poly.type
_entity_poly.pdbx_seq_one_letter_code
_entity_poly.pdbx_strand_id
1 'polypeptide(L)'
;MVGAIAYGNWELPIDANIFGIQSTWQGELRIPFACHIRQPSSTAPPNVSFHQFARLPAELQLRVLRFCDKPTLFQLMQTSHLIRIEATKLFFSDPEAWYCVEGEWLEMGGHPSDVLHDIDFLRCIQRLHVECGFIGGETWTDQNIRNFWRRVQCLFPQAKYVMLGDNFKDRSHHPVGSSTASWPPPELHRRVCQLCPPDINVFVSILRRDGRLKRTLWRRVTIQEDDNETQELDECQNLPGPSIIVPHKPFCGQVGTCQYLWSQDWAIIHEKKALRVLRLAAIERYHFYRRHEAFACPAPNCDTWFERPEEYTTHIVRTARNHDDSYVLPEPYQSLFADGEERLEQLKQRHREILEPFLKWWGKFGSEERKVAEKEFLRELEHNPLHGQGEQFSKQRWLSTMQIWEQE
;
A
#
# COMPACT_ATOMS: atom_id res chain seq x y z
N MET A 1 5.67 -3.75 15.73
CA MET A 1 6.00 -2.40 16.23
C MET A 1 5.68 -1.38 15.15
N VAL A 2 4.72 -0.49 15.41
CA VAL A 2 4.41 0.67 14.55
C VAL A 2 5.47 1.73 14.81
N GLY A 3 6.07 2.33 13.79
CA GLY A 3 7.17 3.29 13.98
C GLY A 3 7.08 4.59 13.17
N ALA A 4 6.29 4.61 12.10
CA ALA A 4 6.14 5.65 11.08
C ALA A 4 4.70 6.08 10.94
N ILE A 5 4.11 6.50 12.04
CA ILE A 5 2.89 7.29 11.95
C ILE A 5 3.32 8.61 11.32
N ALA A 6 2.66 9.05 10.24
CA ALA A 6 3.02 10.29 9.56
C ALA A 6 2.82 11.52 10.45
N TYR A 7 3.69 12.53 10.29
CA TYR A 7 3.49 13.83 10.93
C TYR A 7 2.15 14.44 10.52
N GLY A 8 1.46 15.09 11.44
CA GLY A 8 0.15 15.70 11.21
C GLY A 8 -1.01 14.70 11.07
N ASN A 9 -0.80 13.39 11.27
CA ASN A 9 -1.87 12.40 11.11
C ASN A 9 -3.09 12.66 12.05
N TRP A 10 -2.87 13.29 13.20
CA TRP A 10 -3.92 13.72 14.14
C TRP A 10 -4.80 14.87 13.60
N GLU A 11 -4.31 15.63 12.61
CA GLU A 11 -5.05 16.73 11.99
C GLU A 11 -6.08 16.23 10.98
N LEU A 12 -5.89 15.02 10.45
CA LEU A 12 -6.82 14.40 9.50
C LEU A 12 -8.16 14.07 10.18
N PRO A 13 -9.28 14.24 9.46
CA PRO A 13 -10.57 13.75 9.94
C PRO A 13 -10.54 12.24 10.20
N ILE A 14 -11.12 11.83 11.32
CA ILE A 14 -11.29 10.43 11.69
C ILE A 14 -12.79 10.17 11.62
N ASP A 15 -13.25 9.56 10.54
CA ASP A 15 -14.67 9.30 10.25
C ASP A 15 -14.93 7.83 9.89
N ALA A 16 -16.18 7.45 9.65
CA ALA A 16 -16.54 6.06 9.33
C ALA A 16 -15.98 5.54 7.99
N ASN A 17 -15.46 6.41 7.13
CA ASN A 17 -14.85 6.01 5.85
C ASN A 17 -13.42 5.49 6.04
N ILE A 18 -12.84 5.63 7.24
CA ILE A 18 -11.50 5.11 7.55
C ILE A 18 -11.48 3.59 7.76
N PHE A 19 -12.63 2.94 7.91
CA PHE A 19 -12.66 1.49 8.14
C PHE A 19 -12.36 0.71 6.86
N GLY A 20 -11.53 -0.31 7.01
CA GLY A 20 -10.89 -1.01 5.91
C GLY A 20 -9.61 -0.32 5.42
N ILE A 21 -9.17 0.81 5.97
CA ILE A 21 -7.81 1.31 5.72
C ILE A 21 -6.80 0.29 6.24
N GLN A 22 -5.75 0.07 5.46
CA GLN A 22 -4.63 -0.80 5.82
C GLN A 22 -3.41 0.05 6.16
N SER A 23 -2.38 -0.54 6.75
CA SER A 23 -1.13 0.16 6.98
C SER A 23 0.10 -0.72 6.79
N THR A 24 1.21 -0.11 6.39
CA THR A 24 2.50 -0.80 6.24
C THR A 24 3.03 -1.31 7.59
N TRP A 25 4.12 -2.09 7.58
CA TRP A 25 4.86 -2.48 8.80
C TRP A 25 5.44 -1.31 9.57
N GLN A 26 5.53 -0.17 8.92
CA GLN A 26 6.01 1.08 9.44
C GLN A 26 4.83 1.85 10.06
N GLY A 27 3.61 1.70 9.54
CA GLY A 27 2.42 2.38 10.07
C GLY A 27 1.86 3.46 9.15
N GLU A 28 2.30 3.50 7.89
CA GLU A 28 1.71 4.41 6.90
C GLU A 28 0.41 3.84 6.39
N LEU A 29 -0.62 4.68 6.36
CA LEU A 29 -1.94 4.29 5.89
C LEU A 29 -1.94 4.05 4.38
N ARG A 30 -2.75 3.06 3.98
CA ARG A 30 -2.99 2.63 2.61
C ARG A 30 -4.47 2.43 2.41
N ILE A 31 -4.97 2.84 1.25
CA ILE A 31 -6.38 2.73 0.90
C ILE A 31 -6.54 1.46 0.05
N PRO A 32 -7.26 0.42 0.50
CA PRO A 32 -7.56 -0.69 -0.40
C PRO A 32 -8.32 -0.19 -1.63
N PHE A 33 -8.07 -0.80 -2.78
CA PHE A 33 -8.75 -0.41 -4.02
C PHE A 33 -10.28 -0.33 -3.85
N ALA A 34 -10.89 -1.31 -3.17
CA ALA A 34 -12.33 -1.35 -2.92
C ALA A 34 -12.85 -0.13 -2.15
N CYS A 35 -12.06 0.44 -1.24
CA CYS A 35 -12.40 1.68 -0.54
C CYS A 35 -12.23 2.90 -1.45
N HIS A 36 -11.21 2.90 -2.31
CA HIS A 36 -10.95 3.98 -3.26
C HIS A 36 -12.06 4.16 -4.32
N ILE A 37 -12.70 3.06 -4.73
CA ILE A 37 -13.80 3.07 -5.70
C ILE A 37 -15.20 2.97 -5.06
N ARG A 38 -15.31 3.06 -3.73
CA ARG A 38 -16.59 2.96 -3.05
C ARG A 38 -17.41 4.22 -3.33
N GLN A 39 -18.62 4.06 -3.87
CA GLN A 39 -19.58 5.15 -3.92
C GLN A 39 -20.03 5.49 -2.50
N PRO A 40 -20.03 6.77 -2.10
CA PRO A 40 -20.78 7.16 -0.91
C PRO A 40 -22.23 6.71 -1.11
N SER A 41 -22.89 6.26 -0.03
CA SER A 41 -24.27 5.75 -0.09
C SER A 41 -25.15 6.71 -0.88
N SER A 42 -25.43 6.35 -2.13
CA SER A 42 -26.15 7.24 -3.05
C SER A 42 -27.57 7.35 -2.55
N THR A 43 -28.01 8.57 -2.28
CA THR A 43 -29.42 8.88 -1.98
C THR A 43 -30.28 8.88 -3.24
N ALA A 44 -29.67 8.71 -4.43
CA ALA A 44 -30.39 8.73 -5.69
C ALA A 44 -31.19 7.42 -5.90
N PRO A 45 -32.42 7.51 -6.45
CA PRO A 45 -33.23 6.33 -6.73
C PRO A 45 -32.57 5.44 -7.81
N PRO A 46 -32.61 4.11 -7.65
CA PRO A 46 -31.87 3.14 -8.50
C PRO A 46 -32.37 3.04 -9.96
N ASN A 47 -33.39 3.80 -10.37
CA ASN A 47 -34.11 3.60 -11.63
C ASN A 47 -33.91 4.71 -12.67
N VAL A 48 -32.81 5.46 -12.63
CA VAL A 48 -32.51 6.42 -13.70
C VAL A 48 -31.85 5.71 -14.87
N SER A 49 -32.61 5.53 -15.95
CA SER A 49 -32.11 4.92 -17.18
C SER A 49 -31.03 5.78 -17.85
N PHE A 50 -29.87 5.19 -18.14
CA PHE A 50 -28.72 5.86 -18.74
C PHE A 50 -28.79 6.00 -20.28
N HIS A 51 -29.91 5.62 -20.91
CA HIS A 51 -30.04 5.62 -22.38
C HIS A 51 -29.90 7.01 -23.01
N GLN A 52 -30.18 8.08 -22.28
CA GLN A 52 -30.03 9.45 -22.78
C GLN A 52 -28.57 9.81 -23.02
N PHE A 53 -27.65 9.32 -22.18
CA PHE A 53 -26.22 9.58 -22.34
C PHE A 53 -25.69 9.03 -23.67
N ALA A 54 -26.08 7.80 -24.05
CA ALA A 54 -25.65 7.17 -25.29
C ALA A 54 -26.15 7.89 -26.55
N ARG A 55 -27.17 8.75 -26.44
CA ARG A 55 -27.70 9.57 -27.53
C ARG A 55 -27.01 10.93 -27.67
N LEU A 56 -26.18 11.32 -26.70
CA LEU A 56 -25.43 12.57 -26.78
C LEU A 56 -24.33 12.47 -27.86
N PRO A 57 -24.01 13.57 -28.55
CA PRO A 57 -22.78 13.67 -29.34
C PRO A 57 -21.54 13.30 -28.52
N ALA A 58 -20.53 12.74 -29.18
CA ALA A 58 -19.32 12.23 -28.51
C ALA A 58 -18.63 13.31 -27.65
N GLU A 59 -18.63 14.56 -28.10
CA GLU A 59 -18.06 15.71 -27.39
C GLU A 59 -18.79 15.97 -26.06
N LEU A 60 -20.12 15.84 -26.05
CA LEU A 60 -20.92 15.99 -24.84
C LEU A 60 -20.76 14.79 -23.91
N GLN A 61 -20.65 13.57 -24.44
CA GLN A 61 -20.33 12.39 -23.64
C GLN A 61 -18.98 12.56 -22.93
N LEU A 62 -17.93 12.95 -23.68
CA LEU A 62 -16.60 13.23 -23.12
C LEU A 62 -16.63 14.34 -22.06
N ARG A 63 -17.41 15.39 -22.30
CA ARG A 63 -17.58 16.48 -21.33
C ARG A 63 -18.21 15.97 -20.03
N VAL A 64 -19.25 15.14 -20.12
CA VAL A 64 -19.90 14.53 -18.95
C VAL A 64 -18.91 13.62 -18.20
N LEU A 65 -18.14 12.79 -18.90
CA LEU A 65 -17.14 11.90 -18.26
C LEU A 65 -16.13 12.67 -17.40
N ARG A 66 -15.71 13.87 -17.83
CA ARG A 66 -14.77 14.71 -17.06
C ARG A 66 -15.33 15.21 -15.72
N PHE A 67 -16.65 15.16 -15.53
CA PHE A 67 -17.31 15.51 -14.27
C PHE A 67 -17.67 14.29 -13.43
N CYS A 68 -17.44 13.07 -13.93
CA CYS A 68 -17.69 11.86 -13.16
C CYS A 68 -16.65 11.71 -12.04
N ASP A 69 -17.12 11.23 -10.88
CA ASP A 69 -16.24 10.81 -9.80
C ASP A 69 -15.52 9.49 -10.13
N LYS A 70 -14.52 9.13 -9.33
CA LYS A 70 -13.72 7.91 -9.56
C LYS A 70 -14.56 6.63 -9.52
N PRO A 71 -15.49 6.45 -8.56
CA PRO A 71 -16.36 5.28 -8.57
C PRO A 71 -17.18 5.16 -9.85
N THR A 72 -17.75 6.27 -10.35
CA THR A 72 -18.52 6.27 -11.60
C THR A 72 -17.63 5.97 -12.79
N LEU A 73 -16.44 6.58 -12.89
CA LEU A 73 -15.47 6.28 -13.95
C LEU A 73 -15.10 4.80 -13.96
N PHE A 74 -14.81 4.22 -12.78
CA PHE A 74 -14.51 2.80 -12.65
C PHE A 74 -15.68 1.92 -13.11
N GLN A 75 -16.92 2.24 -12.74
CA GLN A 75 -18.10 1.50 -13.21
C GLN A 75 -18.28 1.61 -14.72
N LEU A 76 -18.05 2.78 -15.32
CA LEU A 76 -18.15 2.98 -16.77
C LEU A 76 -17.08 2.21 -17.54
N MET A 77 -15.87 2.09 -16.99
CA MET A 77 -14.81 1.22 -17.53
C MET A 77 -15.28 -0.24 -17.63
N GLN A 78 -16.04 -0.72 -16.66
CA GLN A 78 -16.52 -2.11 -16.64
C GLN A 78 -17.74 -2.31 -17.56
N THR A 79 -18.69 -1.38 -17.54
CA THR A 79 -20.04 -1.59 -18.10
C THR A 79 -20.24 -1.15 -19.54
N SER A 80 -19.40 -0.25 -20.08
CA SER A 80 -19.62 0.30 -21.42
C SER A 80 -18.37 0.29 -22.29
N HIS A 81 -18.37 -0.58 -23.30
CA HIS A 81 -17.27 -0.68 -24.27
C HIS A 81 -17.00 0.64 -25.00
N LEU A 82 -18.05 1.40 -25.32
CA LEU A 82 -17.93 2.64 -26.12
C LEU A 82 -17.09 3.71 -25.42
N ILE A 83 -17.26 3.86 -24.11
CA ILE A 83 -16.59 4.89 -23.31
C ILE A 83 -15.48 4.34 -22.43
N ARG A 84 -15.28 3.01 -22.40
CA ARG A 84 -14.28 2.33 -21.57
C ARG A 84 -12.91 2.96 -21.70
N ILE A 85 -12.44 3.20 -22.93
CA ILE A 85 -11.11 3.77 -23.20
C ILE A 85 -10.97 5.15 -22.54
N GLU A 86 -11.97 6.01 -22.71
CA GLU A 86 -11.93 7.39 -22.20
C GLU A 86 -12.13 7.45 -20.69
N ALA A 87 -13.01 6.59 -20.15
CA ALA A 87 -13.17 6.44 -18.70
C ALA A 87 -11.89 5.91 -18.04
N THR A 88 -11.20 4.94 -18.66
CA THR A 88 -9.90 4.42 -18.19
C THR A 88 -8.86 5.55 -18.16
N LYS A 89 -8.73 6.32 -19.24
CA LYS A 89 -7.79 7.46 -19.29
C LYS A 89 -8.06 8.45 -18.15
N LEU A 90 -9.32 8.82 -17.93
CA LEU A 90 -9.70 9.76 -16.89
C LEU A 90 -9.45 9.19 -15.48
N PHE A 91 -9.84 7.94 -15.22
CA PHE A 91 -9.66 7.28 -13.94
C PHE A 91 -8.19 7.26 -13.50
N PHE A 92 -7.29 6.86 -14.39
CA PHE A 92 -5.85 6.78 -14.11
C PHE A 92 -5.09 8.10 -14.28
N SER A 93 -5.76 9.19 -14.70
CA SER A 93 -5.14 10.51 -14.83
C SER A 93 -5.13 11.33 -13.55
N ASP A 94 -5.77 10.84 -12.48
CA ASP A 94 -5.82 11.54 -11.20
C ASP A 94 -4.41 11.77 -10.62
N PRO A 95 -3.99 13.03 -10.41
CA PRO A 95 -2.68 13.31 -9.86
C PRO A 95 -2.53 12.84 -8.40
N GLU A 96 -3.61 12.70 -7.65
CA GLU A 96 -3.55 12.35 -6.23
C GLU A 96 -3.50 10.83 -5.98
N ALA A 97 -3.85 10.00 -6.98
CA ALA A 97 -3.87 8.56 -6.85
C ALA A 97 -2.49 7.94 -7.14
N TRP A 98 -1.84 7.45 -6.09
CA TRP A 98 -0.62 6.63 -6.20
C TRP A 98 -0.95 5.16 -5.97
N TYR A 99 -0.70 4.30 -6.95
CA TYR A 99 -0.99 2.87 -6.84
C TYR A 99 0.25 2.10 -6.38
N CYS A 100 0.09 1.29 -5.34
CA CYS A 100 1.19 0.63 -4.66
C CYS A 100 1.40 -0.80 -5.13
N VAL A 101 2.66 -1.15 -5.39
CA VAL A 101 3.13 -2.52 -5.63
C VAL A 101 4.37 -2.83 -4.80
N GLU A 102 4.62 -4.10 -4.54
CA GLU A 102 5.80 -4.56 -3.81
C GLU A 102 7.05 -4.52 -4.71
N GLY A 103 8.13 -3.93 -4.20
CA GLY A 103 9.41 -3.84 -4.90
C GLY A 103 10.12 -5.18 -5.00
N GLU A 104 10.01 -6.04 -3.99
CA GLU A 104 10.60 -7.38 -3.98
C GLU A 104 10.14 -8.19 -5.21
N TRP A 105 8.86 -8.11 -5.55
CA TRP A 105 8.30 -8.74 -6.75
C TRP A 105 8.99 -8.28 -8.04
N LEU A 106 9.24 -6.97 -8.19
CA LEU A 106 9.95 -6.41 -9.35
C LEU A 106 11.43 -6.81 -9.38
N GLU A 107 12.07 -6.91 -8.21
CA GLU A 107 13.45 -7.39 -8.07
C GLU A 107 13.58 -8.86 -8.50
N MET A 108 12.58 -9.69 -8.19
CA MET A 108 12.52 -11.11 -8.57
C MET A 108 12.14 -11.36 -10.04
N GLY A 109 11.89 -10.32 -10.83
CA GLY A 109 11.55 -10.47 -12.26
C GLY A 109 10.19 -9.92 -12.64
N GLY A 110 9.32 -9.65 -11.67
CA GLY A 110 7.98 -9.12 -11.91
C GLY A 110 7.05 -10.12 -12.59
N HIS A 111 7.21 -11.42 -12.30
CA HIS A 111 6.41 -12.45 -12.95
C HIS A 111 4.95 -12.45 -12.43
N PRO A 112 3.92 -12.55 -13.30
CA PRO A 112 2.52 -12.55 -12.88
C PRO A 112 2.11 -13.66 -11.89
N SER A 113 2.81 -14.79 -11.87
CA SER A 113 2.53 -15.88 -10.93
C SER A 113 2.91 -15.53 -9.49
N ASP A 114 3.87 -14.63 -9.32
CA ASP A 114 4.53 -14.37 -8.03
C ASP A 114 3.89 -13.23 -7.26
N VAL A 115 2.79 -12.70 -7.78
CA VAL A 115 2.07 -11.58 -7.20
C VAL A 115 0.56 -11.81 -7.24
N LEU A 116 -0.12 -11.15 -6.32
CA LEU A 116 -1.58 -11.17 -6.22
C LEU A 116 -2.25 -10.15 -7.13
N HIS A 117 -1.49 -9.25 -7.75
CA HIS A 117 -2.02 -8.10 -8.48
C HIS A 117 -2.65 -8.46 -9.83
N ASP A 118 -3.67 -7.71 -10.22
CA ASP A 118 -4.24 -7.75 -11.57
C ASP A 118 -3.31 -7.04 -12.57
N ILE A 119 -2.64 -7.81 -13.43
CA ILE A 119 -1.65 -7.31 -14.39
C ILE A 119 -2.26 -6.36 -15.44
N ASP A 120 -3.51 -6.59 -15.86
CA ASP A 120 -4.16 -5.70 -16.83
C ASP A 120 -4.49 -4.36 -16.19
N PHE A 121 -4.84 -4.37 -14.90
CA PHE A 121 -4.95 -3.14 -14.11
C PHE A 121 -3.60 -2.42 -14.02
N LEU A 122 -2.51 -3.13 -13.73
CA LEU A 122 -1.18 -2.53 -13.58
C LEU A 122 -0.74 -1.77 -14.84
N ARG A 123 -1.06 -2.30 -16.02
CA ARG A 123 -0.71 -1.68 -17.31
C ARG A 123 -1.29 -0.29 -17.53
N CYS A 124 -2.35 0.06 -16.81
CA CYS A 124 -3.04 1.33 -16.94
C CYS A 124 -2.52 2.40 -15.96
N ILE A 125 -1.71 2.02 -14.96
CA ILE A 125 -1.24 2.91 -13.90
C ILE A 125 -0.29 3.97 -14.47
N GLN A 126 -0.61 5.25 -14.24
CA GLN A 126 0.27 6.38 -14.58
C GLN A 126 1.17 6.83 -13.43
N ARG A 127 0.71 6.65 -12.18
CA ARG A 127 1.42 7.03 -10.95
C ARG A 127 1.63 5.81 -10.07
N LEU A 128 2.84 5.27 -10.11
CA LEU A 128 3.23 4.03 -9.45
C LEU A 128 4.01 4.34 -8.18
N HIS A 129 3.66 3.70 -7.07
CA HIS A 129 4.46 3.64 -5.86
C HIS A 129 5.02 2.21 -5.73
N VAL A 130 6.34 2.08 -5.79
CA VAL A 130 7.05 0.82 -5.56
C VAL A 130 7.58 0.81 -4.13
N GLU A 131 7.08 -0.11 -3.30
CA GLU A 131 7.58 -0.29 -1.94
C GLU A 131 8.80 -1.20 -1.92
N CYS A 132 9.98 -0.61 -1.82
CA CYS A 132 11.23 -1.35 -1.67
C CYS A 132 11.48 -1.66 -0.19
N GLY A 133 11.67 -2.94 0.14
CA GLY A 133 12.03 -3.36 1.49
C GLY A 133 13.36 -2.77 1.95
N PHE A 134 14.37 -2.82 1.06
CA PHE A 134 15.68 -2.21 1.26
C PHE A 134 16.33 -1.86 -0.07
N ILE A 135 16.51 -0.56 -0.32
CA ILE A 135 17.40 -0.09 -1.39
C ILE A 135 18.79 0.04 -0.78
N GLY A 136 19.50 -1.08 -0.69
CA GLY A 136 20.86 -1.12 -0.19
C GLY A 136 21.51 -2.48 -0.40
N GLY A 137 22.84 -2.51 -0.29
CA GLY A 137 23.66 -3.73 -0.43
C GLY A 137 24.25 -3.92 -1.83
N GLU A 138 25.01 -5.01 -1.97
CA GLU A 138 25.75 -5.39 -3.19
C GLU A 138 24.84 -5.77 -4.37
N THR A 139 23.54 -5.97 -4.13
CA THR A 139 22.57 -6.40 -5.13
C THR A 139 22.14 -5.29 -6.09
N TRP A 140 22.27 -4.01 -5.72
CA TRP A 140 21.86 -2.88 -6.55
C TRP A 140 23.00 -2.35 -7.43
N THR A 141 23.61 -3.23 -8.22
CA THR A 141 24.55 -2.83 -9.28
C THR A 141 23.86 -2.02 -10.38
N ASP A 142 24.60 -1.23 -11.15
CA ASP A 142 24.07 -0.49 -12.30
C ASP A 142 23.26 -1.38 -13.27
N GLN A 143 23.71 -2.61 -13.48
CA GLN A 143 23.01 -3.57 -14.34
C GLN A 143 21.67 -3.96 -13.74
N ASN A 144 21.60 -4.20 -12.44
CA ASN A 144 20.37 -4.55 -11.74
C ASN A 144 19.40 -3.38 -11.66
N ILE A 145 19.90 -2.15 -11.48
CA ILE A 145 19.10 -0.91 -11.56
C ILE A 145 18.47 -0.79 -12.96
N ARG A 146 19.26 -0.97 -14.03
CA ARG A 146 18.74 -0.92 -15.41
C ARG A 146 17.72 -2.02 -15.68
N ASN A 147 17.96 -3.23 -15.16
CA ASN A 147 17.01 -4.34 -15.28
C ASN A 147 15.70 -4.04 -14.54
N PHE A 148 15.77 -3.47 -13.34
CA PHE A 148 14.62 -2.99 -12.59
C PHE A 148 13.80 -1.99 -13.41
N TRP A 149 14.42 -0.95 -13.95
CA TRP A 149 13.72 0.04 -14.77
C TRP A 149 13.11 -0.55 -16.05
N ARG A 150 13.81 -1.48 -16.71
CA ARG A 150 13.25 -2.19 -17.87
C ARG A 150 11.99 -2.99 -17.49
N ARG A 151 11.97 -3.63 -16.33
CA ARG A 151 10.79 -4.34 -15.82
C ARG A 151 9.66 -3.38 -15.50
N VAL A 152 9.96 -2.25 -14.87
CA VAL A 152 8.96 -1.19 -14.63
C VAL A 152 8.33 -0.73 -15.95
N GLN A 153 9.12 -0.42 -16.98
CA GLN A 153 8.57 -0.02 -18.28
C GLN A 153 7.76 -1.13 -18.97
N CYS A 154 8.17 -2.39 -18.81
CA CYS A 154 7.47 -3.54 -19.40
C CYS A 154 6.10 -3.79 -18.75
N LEU A 155 6.06 -3.76 -17.41
CA LEU A 155 4.87 -4.08 -16.62
C LEU A 155 3.92 -2.89 -16.48
N PHE A 156 4.47 -1.66 -16.50
CA PHE A 156 3.73 -0.41 -16.34
C PHE A 156 4.02 0.53 -17.54
N PRO A 157 3.62 0.15 -18.77
CA PRO A 157 3.91 0.93 -19.97
C PRO A 157 3.30 2.34 -19.98
N GLN A 158 2.33 2.62 -19.10
CA GLN A 158 1.71 3.94 -18.96
C GLN A 158 2.29 4.76 -17.79
N ALA A 159 3.23 4.21 -17.01
CA ALA A 159 3.78 4.91 -15.86
C ALA A 159 4.59 6.13 -16.31
N LYS A 160 4.15 7.31 -15.85
CA LYS A 160 4.82 8.60 -16.08
C LYS A 160 5.47 9.14 -14.80
N TYR A 161 4.99 8.68 -13.65
CA TYR A 161 5.49 9.06 -12.35
C TYR A 161 5.70 7.79 -11.53
N VAL A 162 6.92 7.60 -11.02
CA VAL A 162 7.29 6.44 -10.21
C VAL A 162 7.91 6.92 -8.90
N MET A 163 7.31 6.54 -7.78
CA MET A 163 7.84 6.80 -6.44
C MET A 163 8.41 5.51 -5.86
N LEU A 164 9.69 5.54 -5.47
CA LEU A 164 10.37 4.45 -4.80
C LEU A 164 10.34 4.69 -3.29
N GLY A 165 9.59 3.88 -2.56
CA GLY A 165 9.51 3.92 -1.10
C GLY A 165 10.60 3.06 -0.47
N ASP A 166 11.52 3.67 0.29
CA ASP A 166 12.53 2.95 1.08
C ASP A 166 12.02 2.77 2.51
N ASN A 167 11.62 1.54 2.83
CA ASN A 167 10.99 1.17 4.09
C ASN A 167 11.99 0.70 5.17
N PHE A 168 13.29 0.72 4.88
CA PHE A 168 14.31 0.14 5.75
C PHE A 168 14.59 1.00 6.98
N LYS A 169 14.41 0.40 8.16
CA LYS A 169 14.48 1.09 9.45
C LYS A 169 15.92 1.27 9.97
N ASP A 170 16.87 0.48 9.48
CA ASP A 170 18.15 0.26 10.17
C ASP A 170 19.34 1.01 9.56
N ARG A 171 19.16 2.32 9.33
CA ARG A 171 20.31 3.24 9.23
C ARG A 171 20.78 3.71 10.61
N SER A 172 20.34 3.03 11.67
CA SER A 172 20.69 3.32 13.07
C SER A 172 22.20 3.27 13.35
N HIS A 173 22.99 2.66 12.46
CA HIS A 173 24.45 2.61 12.59
C HIS A 173 25.14 3.95 12.30
N HIS A 174 24.40 5.00 11.93
CA HIS A 174 25.01 6.32 11.90
C HIS A 174 25.34 6.79 13.33
N PRO A 175 26.56 7.30 13.56
CA PRO A 175 27.01 7.68 14.89
C PRO A 175 26.08 8.73 15.49
N VAL A 176 25.53 8.39 16.66
CA VAL A 176 24.68 9.26 17.47
C VAL A 176 25.44 10.56 17.75
N GLY A 177 25.01 11.68 17.16
CA GLY A 177 25.60 13.01 17.39
C GLY A 177 25.76 13.90 16.17
N SER A 178 25.61 13.38 14.95
CA SER A 178 25.60 14.22 13.75
C SER A 178 24.21 14.84 13.55
N SER A 179 24.12 16.17 13.66
CA SER A 179 22.89 16.93 13.39
C SER A 179 22.21 16.46 12.09
N THR A 180 20.97 16.03 12.20
CA THR A 180 20.15 15.36 11.16
C THR A 180 19.56 16.31 10.13
N ALA A 181 19.89 17.60 10.19
CA ALA A 181 19.37 18.61 9.27
C ALA A 181 19.79 18.27 7.81
N SER A 182 18.81 17.87 7.00
CA SER A 182 18.91 17.78 5.53
C SER A 182 20.05 16.90 4.99
N TRP A 183 20.13 15.64 5.42
CA TRP A 183 21.09 14.74 4.77
C TRP A 183 20.64 14.46 3.33
N PRO A 184 21.52 14.52 2.33
CA PRO A 184 21.15 14.15 0.98
C PRO A 184 20.75 12.67 0.95
N PRO A 185 19.93 12.25 -0.04
CA PRO A 185 19.71 10.83 -0.30
C PRO A 185 21.05 10.09 -0.43
N PRO A 186 21.14 8.84 0.06
CA PRO A 186 22.31 8.01 -0.15
C PRO A 186 22.66 7.92 -1.63
N GLU A 187 23.94 7.72 -1.93
CA GLU A 187 24.44 7.68 -3.30
C GLU A 187 23.70 6.65 -4.16
N LEU A 188 23.32 5.51 -3.58
CA LEU A 188 22.56 4.48 -4.28
C LEU A 188 21.18 4.98 -4.75
N HIS A 189 20.44 5.74 -3.92
CA HIS A 189 19.15 6.32 -4.34
C HIS A 189 19.34 7.33 -5.46
N ARG A 190 20.40 8.14 -5.39
CA ARG A 190 20.79 9.05 -6.47
C ARG A 190 21.07 8.26 -7.75
N ARG A 191 21.84 7.19 -7.67
CA ARG A 191 22.17 6.33 -8.81
C ARG A 191 20.95 5.68 -9.43
N VAL A 192 20.03 5.16 -8.61
CA VAL A 192 18.75 4.60 -9.09
C VAL A 192 17.94 5.63 -9.87
N CYS A 193 17.88 6.88 -9.39
CA CYS A 193 17.18 7.96 -10.09
C CYS A 193 17.89 8.39 -11.38
N GLN A 194 19.22 8.46 -11.37
CA GLN A 194 19.99 8.83 -12.54
C GLN A 194 19.84 7.83 -13.69
N LEU A 195 19.76 6.54 -13.37
CA LEU A 195 19.56 5.47 -14.34
C LEU A 195 18.08 5.26 -14.73
N CYS A 196 17.16 6.05 -14.17
CA CYS A 196 15.75 6.01 -14.54
C CYS A 196 15.56 6.53 -15.98
N PRO A 197 14.69 5.91 -16.80
CA PRO A 197 14.34 6.40 -18.13
C PRO A 197 13.95 7.90 -18.12
N PRO A 198 14.33 8.67 -19.15
CA PRO A 198 14.13 10.12 -19.17
C PRO A 198 12.64 10.53 -19.25
N ASP A 199 11.79 9.66 -19.76
CA ASP A 199 10.33 9.85 -19.89
C ASP A 199 9.56 9.59 -18.58
N ILE A 200 10.23 9.08 -17.54
CA ILE A 200 9.64 8.80 -16.24
C ILE A 200 10.09 9.85 -15.22
N ASN A 201 9.12 10.48 -14.55
CA ASN A 201 9.40 11.33 -13.39
C ASN A 201 9.57 10.44 -12.16
N VAL A 202 10.81 10.31 -11.69
CA VAL A 202 11.14 9.49 -10.53
C VAL A 202 11.19 10.30 -9.24
N PHE A 203 10.60 9.73 -8.20
CA PHE A 203 10.63 10.21 -6.82
C PHE A 203 11.21 9.13 -5.91
N VAL A 204 11.84 9.56 -4.83
CA VAL A 204 12.33 8.68 -3.77
C VAL A 204 11.74 9.13 -2.45
N SER A 205 10.98 8.25 -1.82
CA SER A 205 10.41 8.45 -0.50
C SER A 205 11.24 7.69 0.53
N ILE A 206 12.08 8.40 1.28
CA ILE A 206 13.00 7.80 2.24
C ILE A 206 12.44 7.96 3.64
N LEU A 207 12.28 6.83 4.33
CA LEU A 207 11.93 6.82 5.74
C LEU A 207 13.17 7.05 6.62
N ARG A 208 13.13 8.09 7.45
CA ARG A 208 14.23 8.49 8.34
C ARG A 208 13.79 8.43 9.79
N ARG A 209 14.67 8.04 10.70
CA ARG A 209 14.43 8.10 12.14
C ARG A 209 15.04 9.37 12.71
N ASP A 210 14.21 10.33 13.10
CA ASP A 210 14.62 11.51 13.85
C ASP A 210 13.73 11.63 15.09
N GLY A 211 13.97 10.73 16.05
CA GLY A 211 13.07 10.48 17.17
C GLY A 211 11.79 9.70 16.81
N ARG A 212 11.09 10.12 15.75
CA ARG A 212 9.98 9.44 15.08
C ARG A 212 10.39 9.11 13.64
N LEU A 213 9.76 8.10 13.02
CA LEU A 213 10.01 7.88 11.60
C LEU A 213 9.28 8.95 10.78
N LYS A 214 10.04 9.72 9.99
CA LYS A 214 9.58 10.76 9.08
C LYS A 214 9.92 10.37 7.64
N ARG A 215 8.98 10.54 6.71
CA ARG A 215 9.28 10.43 5.28
C ARG A 215 9.80 11.76 4.75
N THR A 216 10.87 11.68 3.97
CA THR A 216 11.35 12.77 3.11
C THR A 216 11.14 12.33 1.66
N LEU A 217 10.62 13.21 0.83
CA LEU A 217 10.41 12.93 -0.59
C LEU A 217 11.40 13.73 -1.40
N TRP A 218 12.03 13.06 -2.35
CA TRP A 218 13.02 13.64 -3.24
C TRP A 218 12.57 13.41 -4.67
N ARG A 219 12.79 14.36 -5.56
CA ARG A 219 12.49 14.22 -7.00
C ARG A 219 13.75 14.41 -7.81
N ARG A 220 13.85 13.69 -8.93
CA ARG A 220 14.87 13.99 -9.93
C ARG A 220 14.57 15.33 -10.59
N VAL A 221 15.55 16.22 -10.59
CA VAL A 221 15.53 17.48 -11.34
C VAL A 221 16.71 17.49 -12.31
N THR A 222 16.45 18.05 -13.49
CA THR A 222 17.49 18.36 -14.47
C THR A 222 17.88 19.82 -14.30
N ILE A 223 19.16 20.08 -14.10
CA ILE A 223 19.73 21.42 -14.06
C ILE A 223 20.56 21.60 -15.34
N GLN A 224 20.30 22.68 -16.06
CA GLN A 224 21.01 23.03 -17.28
C GLN A 224 21.97 24.19 -16.97
N GLU A 225 23.27 23.91 -16.94
CA GLU A 225 24.34 24.89 -16.70
C GLU A 225 25.39 24.79 -17.80
N ASP A 226 25.63 25.89 -18.52
CA ASP A 226 26.74 26.04 -19.50
C ASP A 226 26.94 24.81 -20.43
N ASP A 227 25.89 24.45 -21.17
CA ASP A 227 25.80 23.30 -22.09
C ASP A 227 25.89 21.90 -21.45
N ASN A 228 26.07 21.80 -20.13
CA ASN A 228 26.04 20.53 -19.40
C ASN A 228 24.68 20.31 -18.74
N GLU A 229 24.10 19.14 -18.97
CA GLU A 229 22.89 18.67 -18.29
C GLU A 229 23.31 17.82 -17.08
N THR A 230 23.05 18.30 -15.86
CA THR A 230 23.27 17.55 -14.62
C THR A 230 21.94 17.09 -14.02
N GLN A 231 21.94 15.88 -13.44
CA GLN A 231 20.77 15.33 -12.76
C GLN A 231 21.00 15.33 -11.26
N GLU A 232 20.14 16.03 -10.54
CA GLU A 232 20.18 16.16 -9.09
C GLU A 232 18.88 15.68 -8.43
N LEU A 233 18.90 15.58 -7.10
CA LEU A 233 17.71 15.29 -6.29
C LEU A 233 17.34 16.51 -5.46
N ASP A 234 16.11 16.97 -5.64
CA ASP A 234 15.53 18.10 -4.92
C ASP A 234 14.50 17.61 -3.90
N GLU A 235 14.51 18.17 -2.69
CA GLU A 235 13.56 17.78 -1.63
C GLU A 235 12.18 18.39 -1.92
N CYS A 236 11.16 17.54 -1.95
CA CYS A 236 9.78 17.94 -2.15
C CYS A 236 9.13 18.32 -0.81
N GLN A 237 8.47 19.48 -0.77
CA GLN A 237 7.76 19.94 0.42
C GLN A 237 6.48 19.15 0.71
N ASN A 238 5.82 18.66 -0.35
CA ASN A 238 4.54 17.97 -0.24
C ASN A 238 4.74 16.47 -0.40
N LEU A 239 4.42 15.71 0.66
CA LEU A 239 4.28 14.27 0.56
C LEU A 239 2.95 13.94 -0.14
N PRO A 240 2.92 12.95 -1.04
CA PRO A 240 1.67 12.46 -1.58
C PRO A 240 0.79 11.90 -0.46
N GLY A 241 -0.52 11.91 -0.69
CA GLY A 241 -1.47 11.26 0.19
C GLY A 241 -1.26 9.73 0.29
N PRO A 242 -2.10 9.04 1.08
CA PRO A 242 -2.06 7.59 1.21
C PRO A 242 -2.12 6.90 -0.15
N SER A 243 -1.25 5.92 -0.36
CA SER A 243 -1.27 5.15 -1.61
C SER A 243 -2.39 4.11 -1.60
N ILE A 244 -2.82 3.74 -2.79
CA ILE A 244 -3.90 2.80 -3.05
C ILE A 244 -3.29 1.42 -3.27
N ILE A 245 -3.76 0.42 -2.54
CA ILE A 245 -3.38 -0.98 -2.79
C ILE A 245 -4.08 -1.41 -4.08
N VAL A 246 -3.33 -1.90 -5.06
CA VAL A 246 -3.88 -2.36 -6.34
C VAL A 246 -4.83 -3.55 -6.16
N PRO A 247 -5.85 -3.71 -7.02
CA PRO A 247 -6.75 -4.84 -6.94
C PRO A 247 -6.03 -6.16 -7.16
N HIS A 248 -6.54 -7.20 -6.52
CA HIS A 248 -6.06 -8.56 -6.75
C HIS A 248 -6.62 -9.12 -8.05
N LYS A 249 -5.86 -10.01 -8.70
CA LYS A 249 -6.37 -10.85 -9.78
C LYS A 249 -7.44 -11.82 -9.24
N PRO A 250 -8.31 -12.36 -10.10
CA PRO A 250 -9.27 -13.37 -9.68
C PRO A 250 -8.60 -14.59 -9.03
N PHE A 251 -9.13 -15.00 -7.89
CA PHE A 251 -8.72 -16.22 -7.21
C PHE A 251 -9.53 -17.40 -7.78
N CYS A 252 -8.85 -18.36 -8.40
CA CYS A 252 -9.49 -19.55 -8.98
C CYS A 252 -8.80 -20.82 -8.47
N GLY A 253 -9.60 -21.86 -8.19
CA GLY A 253 -9.09 -23.16 -7.76
C GLY A 253 -8.41 -23.16 -6.40
N GLN A 254 -7.59 -24.18 -6.14
CA GLN A 254 -6.89 -24.35 -4.86
C GLN A 254 -5.73 -23.38 -4.73
N VAL A 255 -5.05 -23.07 -5.84
CA VAL A 255 -3.99 -22.06 -5.88
C VAL A 255 -4.57 -20.69 -5.56
N GLY A 256 -5.69 -20.34 -6.19
CA GLY A 256 -6.39 -19.09 -5.88
C GLY A 256 -6.89 -19.02 -4.45
N THR A 257 -7.37 -20.13 -3.88
CA THR A 257 -7.81 -20.17 -2.47
C THR A 257 -6.65 -19.90 -1.51
N CYS A 258 -5.50 -20.54 -1.76
CA CYS A 258 -4.25 -20.28 -1.04
C CYS A 258 -3.82 -18.80 -1.13
N GLN A 259 -3.82 -18.24 -2.33
CA GLN A 259 -3.49 -16.83 -2.55
C GLN A 259 -4.45 -15.88 -1.84
N TYR A 260 -5.74 -16.18 -1.88
CA TYR A 260 -6.76 -15.43 -1.18
C TYR A 260 -6.48 -15.43 0.32
N LEU A 261 -6.25 -16.60 0.92
CA LEU A 261 -5.94 -16.74 2.34
C LEU A 261 -4.71 -15.93 2.75
N TRP A 262 -3.61 -15.99 1.98
CA TRP A 262 -2.45 -15.12 2.22
C TRP A 262 -2.82 -13.65 2.16
N SER A 263 -3.57 -13.23 1.14
CA SER A 263 -3.99 -11.84 1.00
C SER A 263 -4.82 -11.36 2.20
N GLN A 264 -5.65 -12.24 2.76
CA GLN A 264 -6.46 -11.95 3.94
C GLN A 264 -5.62 -11.87 5.21
N ASP A 265 -4.62 -12.74 5.40
CA ASP A 265 -3.68 -12.66 6.52
C ASP A 265 -3.01 -11.29 6.57
N TRP A 266 -2.45 -10.85 5.44
CA TRP A 266 -1.84 -9.53 5.33
C TRP A 266 -2.85 -8.42 5.57
N ALA A 267 -4.06 -8.53 5.02
CA ALA A 267 -5.12 -7.54 5.24
C ALA A 267 -5.49 -7.40 6.73
N ILE A 268 -5.71 -8.51 7.43
CA ILE A 268 -6.01 -8.54 8.87
C ILE A 268 -4.89 -7.87 9.67
N ILE A 269 -3.64 -8.24 9.39
CA ILE A 269 -2.47 -7.69 10.07
C ILE A 269 -2.36 -6.18 9.82
N HIS A 270 -2.53 -5.74 8.57
CA HIS A 270 -2.39 -4.34 8.17
C HIS A 270 -3.56 -3.47 8.68
N GLU A 271 -4.78 -3.99 8.70
CA GLU A 271 -5.96 -3.31 9.25
C GLU A 271 -5.86 -3.19 10.77
N LYS A 272 -5.43 -4.23 11.49
CA LYS A 272 -5.14 -4.15 12.94
C LYS A 272 -4.14 -3.04 13.26
N LYS A 273 -3.07 -2.92 12.46
CA LYS A 273 -2.09 -1.84 12.63
C LYS A 273 -2.67 -0.48 12.27
N ALA A 274 -3.49 -0.39 11.22
CA ALA A 274 -4.12 0.86 10.81
C ALA A 274 -5.06 1.38 11.91
N LEU A 275 -5.87 0.49 12.51
CA LEU A 275 -6.71 0.82 13.67
C LEU A 275 -5.86 1.35 14.82
N ARG A 276 -4.72 0.72 15.13
CA ARG A 276 -3.79 1.23 16.15
C ARG A 276 -3.28 2.64 15.81
N VAL A 277 -2.84 2.87 14.57
CA VAL A 277 -2.37 4.18 14.09
C VAL A 277 -3.46 5.25 14.23
N LEU A 278 -4.69 4.93 13.81
CA LEU A 278 -5.83 5.83 13.89
C LEU A 278 -6.25 6.09 15.34
N ARG A 279 -6.15 5.09 16.22
CA ARG A 279 -6.44 5.22 17.66
C ARG A 279 -5.52 6.26 18.31
N LEU A 280 -4.23 6.20 18.01
CA LEU A 280 -3.24 7.17 18.50
C LEU A 280 -3.54 8.59 17.98
N ALA A 281 -3.89 8.70 16.70
CA ALA A 281 -4.31 9.97 16.10
C ALA A 281 -5.57 10.54 16.76
N ALA A 282 -6.55 9.69 17.10
CA ALA A 282 -7.79 10.09 17.76
C ALA A 282 -7.56 10.64 19.17
N ILE A 283 -6.65 10.00 19.92
CA ILE A 283 -6.25 10.46 21.26
C ILE A 283 -5.63 11.86 21.17
N GLU A 284 -4.63 12.04 20.31
CA GLU A 284 -3.96 13.35 20.16
C GLU A 284 -4.91 14.41 19.62
N ARG A 285 -5.76 14.05 18.65
CA ARG A 285 -6.79 14.95 18.13
C ARG A 285 -7.76 15.38 19.22
N TYR A 286 -8.20 14.47 20.10
CA TYR A 286 -9.12 14.82 21.18
C TYR A 286 -8.55 15.88 22.13
N HIS A 287 -7.27 15.79 22.47
CA HIS A 287 -6.62 16.69 23.43
C HIS A 287 -6.13 17.98 22.79
N PHE A 288 -5.59 17.92 21.58
CA PHE A 288 -4.92 19.07 20.97
C PHE A 288 -5.73 19.79 19.89
N TYR A 289 -6.65 19.12 19.19
CA TYR A 289 -7.44 19.79 18.15
C TYR A 289 -8.46 20.75 18.79
N ARG A 290 -8.18 22.05 18.69
CA ARG A 290 -8.96 23.18 19.24
C ARG A 290 -9.01 23.29 20.77
N ARG A 291 -8.50 22.32 21.51
CA ARG A 291 -8.48 22.29 22.98
C ARG A 291 -7.12 22.67 23.58
N HIS A 292 -6.04 22.14 23.02
CA HIS A 292 -4.67 22.33 23.53
C HIS A 292 -4.53 21.90 25.01
N GLU A 293 -5.17 20.78 25.38
CA GLU A 293 -5.14 20.23 26.73
C GLU A 293 -3.96 19.26 26.88
N ALA A 294 -3.11 19.49 27.87
CA ALA A 294 -2.04 18.55 28.21
C ALA A 294 -2.62 17.30 28.91
N PHE A 295 -2.00 16.14 28.68
CA PHE A 295 -2.44 14.89 29.31
C PHE A 295 -1.26 13.96 29.65
N ALA A 296 -1.48 13.05 30.59
CA ALA A 296 -0.51 12.05 31.01
C ALA A 296 -0.69 10.72 30.27
N CYS A 297 0.38 9.92 30.19
CA CYS A 297 0.31 8.56 29.67
C CYS A 297 -0.63 7.69 30.54
N PRO A 298 -1.59 6.94 29.95
CA PRO A 298 -2.54 6.12 30.72
C PRO A 298 -1.94 4.81 31.25
N ALA A 299 -0.69 4.51 30.89
CA ALA A 299 -0.05 3.25 31.25
C ALA A 299 0.34 3.29 32.74
N PRO A 300 0.04 2.23 33.51
CA PRO A 300 0.47 2.18 34.90
C PRO A 300 2.00 2.23 34.95
N ASN A 301 2.55 3.10 35.81
CA ASN A 301 3.99 3.36 35.95
C ASN A 301 4.63 4.17 34.81
N CYS A 302 3.87 5.00 34.10
CA CYS A 302 4.41 5.94 33.14
C CYS A 302 3.96 7.37 33.46
N ASP A 303 4.85 8.16 34.07
CA ASP A 303 4.56 9.54 34.49
C ASP A 303 4.85 10.58 33.38
N THR A 304 4.92 10.15 32.13
CA THR A 304 5.21 11.03 31.00
C THR A 304 3.97 11.88 30.68
N TRP A 305 4.17 13.20 30.56
CA TRP A 305 3.17 14.17 30.16
C TRP A 305 3.43 14.68 28.74
N PHE A 306 2.34 15.03 28.05
CA PHE A 306 2.35 15.53 26.68
C PHE A 306 1.68 16.90 26.66
N GLU A 307 2.44 17.93 26.30
CA GLU A 307 1.98 19.32 26.22
C GLU A 307 1.72 19.74 24.76
N ARG A 308 2.28 19.00 23.80
CA ARG A 308 2.18 19.31 22.38
C ARG A 308 1.67 18.10 21.59
N PRO A 309 1.01 18.33 20.44
CA PRO A 309 0.71 17.27 19.50
C PRO A 309 1.95 16.44 19.18
N GLU A 310 1.74 15.15 18.93
CA GLU A 310 2.75 14.18 18.49
C GLU A 310 3.77 13.72 19.55
N GLU A 311 3.81 14.36 20.72
CA GLU A 311 4.64 13.91 21.84
C GLU A 311 4.16 12.55 22.35
N TYR A 312 2.83 12.32 22.42
CA TYR A 312 2.27 11.04 22.82
C TYR A 312 2.57 9.95 21.78
N THR A 313 2.30 10.22 20.50
CA THR A 313 2.62 9.28 19.42
C THR A 313 4.11 8.92 19.40
N THR A 314 5.00 9.92 19.57
CA THR A 314 6.45 9.70 19.63
C THR A 314 6.85 8.85 20.84
N HIS A 315 6.23 9.09 22.00
CA HIS A 315 6.43 8.28 23.19
C HIS A 315 6.05 6.82 22.95
N ILE A 316 4.85 6.55 22.43
CA ILE A 316 4.37 5.19 22.14
C ILE A 316 5.30 4.46 21.15
N VAL A 317 5.82 5.15 20.13
CA VAL A 317 6.76 4.56 19.17
C VAL A 317 8.10 4.18 19.83
N ARG A 318 8.56 4.96 20.81
CA ARG A 318 9.85 4.75 21.49
C ARG A 318 9.75 3.71 22.61
N THR A 319 8.67 3.72 23.37
CA THR A 319 8.43 2.73 24.40
C THR A 319 7.98 1.45 23.72
N ALA A 320 8.85 0.44 23.60
CA ALA A 320 8.52 -0.86 23.00
C ALA A 320 7.37 -1.62 23.70
N ARG A 321 6.76 -1.04 24.73
CA ARG A 321 5.63 -1.53 25.51
C ARG A 321 4.32 -0.97 24.93
N ASN A 322 3.24 -1.74 25.03
CA ASN A 322 1.91 -1.33 24.58
C ASN A 322 1.26 -0.34 25.56
N HIS A 323 1.82 0.86 25.67
CA HIS A 323 1.28 1.92 26.54
C HIS A 323 -0.06 2.48 26.04
N ASP A 324 -0.49 2.10 24.84
CA ASP A 324 -1.76 2.48 24.23
C ASP A 324 -2.91 1.48 24.49
N ASP A 325 -2.62 0.25 24.96
CA ASP A 325 -3.63 -0.78 25.21
C ASP A 325 -4.58 -0.39 26.36
N SER A 326 -4.11 0.41 27.34
CA SER A 326 -4.92 0.85 28.50
C SER A 326 -5.69 2.15 28.26
N TYR A 327 -5.47 2.85 27.14
CA TYR A 327 -6.14 4.13 26.89
C TYR A 327 -7.61 3.90 26.56
N VAL A 328 -8.54 4.36 27.40
CA VAL A 328 -9.97 4.39 27.06
C VAL A 328 -10.24 5.55 26.11
N LEU A 329 -10.67 5.23 24.88
CA LEU A 329 -10.94 6.25 23.87
C LEU A 329 -12.01 7.25 24.36
N PRO A 330 -11.92 8.53 23.99
CA PRO A 330 -12.97 9.49 24.29
C PRO A 330 -14.28 9.18 23.58
N GLU A 331 -15.41 9.53 24.19
CA GLU A 331 -16.78 9.17 23.77
C GLU A 331 -17.07 9.39 22.27
N PRO A 332 -16.66 10.50 21.61
CA PRO A 332 -16.89 10.68 20.17
C PRO A 332 -16.25 9.63 19.26
N TYR A 333 -15.23 8.92 19.74
CA TYR A 333 -14.50 7.91 18.98
C TYR A 333 -14.81 6.48 19.44
N GLN A 334 -15.50 6.28 20.57
CA GLN A 334 -15.72 4.93 21.12
C GLN A 334 -16.53 4.04 20.16
N SER A 335 -17.69 4.51 19.69
CA SER A 335 -18.53 3.75 18.75
C SER A 335 -17.81 3.51 17.43
N LEU A 336 -17.08 4.52 16.95
CA LEU A 336 -16.27 4.43 15.73
C LEU A 336 -15.27 3.26 15.86
N PHE A 337 -14.40 3.27 16.84
CA PHE A 337 -13.40 2.19 16.96
C PHE A 337 -14.02 0.83 17.32
N ALA A 338 -15.14 0.79 18.03
CA ALA A 338 -15.89 -0.45 18.26
C ALA A 338 -16.38 -1.07 16.93
N ASP A 339 -16.95 -0.28 16.02
CA ASP A 339 -17.36 -0.75 14.70
C ASP A 339 -16.16 -1.28 13.88
N GLY A 340 -15.01 -0.61 13.98
CA GLY A 340 -13.77 -1.04 13.33
C GLY A 340 -13.22 -2.35 13.87
N GLU A 341 -13.22 -2.51 15.19
CA GLU A 341 -12.80 -3.75 15.87
C GLU A 341 -13.75 -4.90 15.55
N GLU A 342 -15.07 -4.67 15.54
CA GLU A 342 -16.06 -5.67 15.15
C GLU A 342 -15.83 -6.15 13.70
N ARG A 343 -15.61 -5.23 12.76
CA ARG A 343 -15.32 -5.59 11.36
C ARG A 343 -14.05 -6.41 11.23
N LEU A 344 -13.00 -6.07 11.97
CA LEU A 344 -11.75 -6.83 11.98
C LEU A 344 -11.98 -8.25 12.53
N GLU A 345 -12.78 -8.42 13.57
CA GLU A 345 -13.14 -9.75 14.09
C GLU A 345 -14.00 -10.55 13.10
N GLN A 346 -14.96 -9.91 12.42
CA GLN A 346 -15.72 -10.55 11.33
C GLN A 346 -14.81 -10.97 10.17
N LEU A 347 -13.74 -10.22 9.89
CA LEU A 347 -12.76 -10.57 8.87
C LEU A 347 -11.93 -11.80 9.26
N LYS A 348 -11.42 -11.82 10.50
CA LYS A 348 -10.71 -13.00 11.06
C LYS A 348 -11.60 -14.24 11.07
N GLN A 349 -12.86 -14.09 11.42
CA GLN A 349 -13.80 -15.21 11.44
C GLN A 349 -14.00 -15.80 10.03
N ARG A 350 -14.26 -14.95 9.03
CA ARG A 350 -14.37 -15.39 7.62
C ARG A 350 -13.09 -16.02 7.10
N HIS A 351 -11.92 -15.51 7.51
CA HIS A 351 -10.64 -16.11 7.17
C HIS A 351 -10.50 -17.53 7.74
N ARG A 352 -10.81 -17.74 9.03
CA ARG A 352 -10.80 -19.07 9.66
C ARG A 352 -11.74 -20.06 8.95
N GLU A 353 -12.95 -19.61 8.60
CA GLU A 353 -13.94 -20.42 7.89
C GLU A 353 -13.47 -20.94 6.52
N ILE A 354 -12.54 -20.24 5.88
CA ILE A 354 -11.94 -20.64 4.60
C ILE A 354 -10.64 -21.43 4.82
N LEU A 355 -9.86 -21.05 5.83
CA LEU A 355 -8.59 -21.68 6.17
C LEU A 355 -8.79 -23.14 6.63
N GLU A 356 -9.78 -23.41 7.48
CA GLU A 356 -10.01 -24.75 8.03
C GLU A 356 -10.27 -25.81 6.94
N PRO A 357 -11.22 -25.62 5.99
CA PRO A 357 -11.39 -26.54 4.87
C PRO A 357 -10.15 -26.66 4.00
N PHE A 358 -9.43 -25.56 3.78
CA PHE A 358 -8.19 -25.56 2.99
C PHE A 358 -7.12 -26.43 3.65
N LEU A 359 -6.83 -26.24 4.94
CA LEU A 359 -5.86 -27.06 5.68
C LEU A 359 -6.27 -28.54 5.73
N LYS A 360 -7.57 -28.82 5.85
CA LYS A 360 -8.09 -30.19 5.79
C LYS A 360 -7.81 -30.84 4.43
N TRP A 361 -8.04 -30.12 3.33
CA TRP A 361 -7.70 -30.59 1.99
C TRP A 361 -6.19 -30.75 1.80
N TRP A 362 -5.43 -29.77 2.29
CA TRP A 362 -3.98 -29.72 2.18
C TRP A 362 -3.32 -30.92 2.86
N GLY A 363 -3.88 -31.39 3.98
CA GLY A 363 -3.43 -32.59 4.69
C GLY A 363 -2.29 -32.31 5.66
N LYS A 364 -1.93 -33.31 6.47
CA LYS A 364 -0.85 -33.19 7.46
C LYS A 364 0.52 -33.34 6.80
N PHE A 365 1.54 -32.66 7.32
CA PHE A 365 2.91 -32.84 6.85
C PHE A 365 3.31 -34.32 6.80
N GLY A 366 3.86 -34.75 5.66
CA GLY A 366 4.29 -36.14 5.42
C GLY A 366 3.19 -37.16 5.10
N SER A 367 1.90 -36.78 5.19
CA SER A 367 0.77 -37.65 4.86
C SER A 367 0.65 -37.92 3.35
N GLU A 368 -0.04 -39.00 2.96
CA GLU A 368 -0.32 -39.28 1.54
C GLU A 368 -1.30 -38.26 0.96
N GLU A 369 -2.27 -37.79 1.76
CA GLU A 369 -3.20 -36.71 1.41
C GLU A 369 -2.43 -35.45 1.00
N ARG A 370 -1.39 -35.08 1.77
CA ARG A 370 -0.51 -33.94 1.48
C ARG A 370 0.22 -34.10 0.16
N LYS A 371 0.78 -35.28 -0.11
CA LYS A 371 1.47 -35.56 -1.38
C LYS A 371 0.52 -35.47 -2.58
N VAL A 372 -0.74 -35.88 -2.41
CA VAL A 372 -1.77 -35.74 -3.45
C VAL A 372 -2.11 -34.27 -3.65
N ALA A 373 -2.39 -33.52 -2.58
CA ALA A 373 -2.71 -32.10 -2.63
C ALA A 373 -1.58 -31.27 -3.25
N GLU A 374 -0.31 -31.54 -2.93
CA GLU A 374 0.84 -30.88 -3.55
C GLU A 374 0.92 -31.13 -5.06
N LYS A 375 0.68 -32.38 -5.50
CA LYS A 375 0.64 -32.70 -6.94
C LYS A 375 -0.50 -31.98 -7.65
N GLU A 376 -1.68 -31.92 -7.04
CA GLU A 376 -2.83 -31.19 -7.59
C GLU A 376 -2.56 -29.69 -7.68
N PHE A 377 -1.98 -29.12 -6.63
CA PHE A 377 -1.61 -27.71 -6.54
C PHE A 377 -0.57 -27.34 -7.61
N LEU A 378 0.49 -28.14 -7.75
CA LEU A 378 1.52 -27.94 -8.79
C LEU A 378 0.94 -28.10 -10.19
N ARG A 379 0.06 -29.08 -10.41
CA ARG A 379 -0.63 -29.25 -11.69
C ARG A 379 -1.48 -28.01 -11.99
N GLU A 380 -2.23 -27.49 -11.02
CA GLU A 380 -3.04 -26.29 -11.22
C GLU A 380 -2.17 -25.07 -11.57
N LEU A 381 -1.04 -24.87 -10.88
CA LEU A 381 -0.08 -23.81 -11.21
C LEU A 381 0.45 -23.91 -12.65
N GLU A 382 0.78 -25.13 -13.11
CA GLU A 382 1.30 -25.37 -14.45
C GLU A 382 0.26 -25.13 -15.56
N HIS A 383 -1.03 -25.36 -15.28
CA HIS A 383 -2.10 -25.29 -16.28
C HIS A 383 -2.97 -24.03 -16.18
N ASN A 384 -2.88 -23.26 -15.10
CA ASN A 384 -3.68 -22.06 -14.93
C ASN A 384 -3.15 -20.94 -15.85
N PRO A 385 -3.95 -20.41 -16.79
CA PRO A 385 -3.51 -19.37 -17.73
C PRO A 385 -3.08 -18.07 -17.01
N LEU A 386 -3.53 -17.84 -15.78
CA LEU A 386 -3.11 -16.71 -14.95
C LEU A 386 -1.69 -16.88 -14.37
N HIS A 387 -1.08 -18.05 -14.53
CA HIS A 387 0.23 -18.42 -13.99
C HIS A 387 1.20 -18.99 -15.04
N GLY A 388 0.70 -19.61 -16.11
CA GLY A 388 1.48 -20.44 -17.05
C GLY A 388 2.29 -19.71 -18.13
N GLN A 389 2.51 -18.39 -18.06
CA GLN A 389 3.23 -17.65 -19.11
C GLN A 389 4.65 -17.22 -18.67
N GLY A 390 5.59 -18.16 -18.67
CA GLY A 390 7.02 -17.83 -18.70
C GLY A 390 7.86 -18.42 -17.56
N GLU A 391 8.97 -19.06 -17.94
CA GLU A 391 10.07 -19.55 -17.09
C GLU A 391 9.72 -20.49 -15.91
N GLN A 392 10.79 -21.06 -15.33
CA GLN A 392 10.75 -22.05 -14.26
C GLN A 392 10.19 -21.39 -12.99
N PHE A 393 8.88 -21.51 -12.81
CA PHE A 393 8.19 -21.19 -11.57
C PHE A 393 8.93 -21.80 -10.35
N SER A 394 9.18 -20.99 -9.32
CA SER A 394 9.83 -21.47 -8.09
C SER A 394 8.85 -22.28 -7.25
N LYS A 395 8.69 -23.56 -7.59
CA LYS A 395 7.89 -24.55 -6.83
C LYS A 395 8.26 -24.53 -5.34
N GLN A 396 9.55 -24.37 -5.04
CA GLN A 396 10.06 -24.30 -3.67
C GLN A 396 9.51 -23.12 -2.89
N ARG A 397 9.33 -21.95 -3.54
CA ARG A 397 8.81 -20.76 -2.85
C ARG A 397 7.41 -21.02 -2.30
N TRP A 398 6.50 -21.53 -3.14
CA TRP A 398 5.13 -21.80 -2.73
C TRP A 398 5.04 -22.84 -1.61
N LEU A 399 5.81 -23.92 -1.74
CA LEU A 399 5.86 -24.95 -0.71
C LEU A 399 6.44 -24.41 0.61
N SER A 400 7.45 -23.53 0.55
CA SER A 400 8.01 -22.89 1.75
C SER A 400 7.02 -21.96 2.43
N THR A 401 6.22 -21.21 1.67
CA THR A 401 5.21 -20.31 2.24
C THR A 401 4.06 -21.11 2.86
N MET A 402 3.72 -22.28 2.31
CA MET A 402 2.72 -23.19 2.89
C MET A 402 3.14 -23.81 4.23
N GLN A 403 4.44 -23.96 4.49
CA GLN A 403 4.96 -24.49 5.76
C GLN A 403 4.72 -23.53 6.94
N ILE A 404 4.53 -22.23 6.68
CA ILE A 404 4.32 -21.22 7.73
C ILE A 404 3.00 -21.47 8.46
N TRP A 405 1.94 -21.84 7.73
CA TRP A 405 0.62 -22.11 8.30
C TRP A 405 0.53 -23.42 9.10
N GLU A 406 1.56 -24.26 9.06
CA GLU A 406 1.60 -25.51 9.85
C GLU A 406 2.17 -25.28 11.27
N GLN A 407 2.77 -24.11 11.52
CA GLN A 407 3.40 -23.76 12.81
C GLN A 407 2.50 -22.93 13.73
N GLU A 408 1.37 -22.44 13.23
CA GLU A 408 0.35 -21.70 13.97
C GLU A 408 -0.84 -22.61 14.33
#